data_AF-A0A7L1XH74-F1
#
_entry.id   AF-A0A7L1XH74-F1
#
_cell.length_a   1.000
_cell.length_b   1.000
_cell.length_c   1.000
_cell.angle_alpha   90.00
_cell.angle_beta   90.00
_cell.angle_gamma   90.00
#
_symmetry.space_group_name_H-M   'P 1'
#
loop_
_entity.id
_entity.type
_entity.pdbx_description
1 polymer ?
#
loop_
_entity_poly.entity_id
_entity_poly.type
_entity_poly.pdbx_seq_one_letter_code
_entity_poly.pdbx_strand_id
1 'polypeptide(L)'
;GIVSLISLAVLSYERYCTMTGMTEADTTNYRKTWAGIVLSWMYSLVWTAPPLFGWSSYGPEGPGTTCSVNWHSRDINNASYIVCLFIFCLVIPFAIIVYSYGKLLCAIRQVSGISKGTGRTREQRVLVMVVVMVMCFLLCWLPYATVALIATFGKPGLITPAASIIPSILAKSSTVYNPIIYIFLNKQV
;
A
#
# COMPACT_ATOMS: atom_id res chain seq x y z
N GLY A 1 -3.84 1.26 -7.01
CA GLY A 1 -3.28 1.69 -5.72
C GLY A 1 -3.61 0.70 -4.62
N ILE A 2 -4.85 0.72 -4.14
CA ILE A 2 -5.29 -0.01 -2.93
C ILE A 2 -5.00 -1.51 -3.01
N VAL A 3 -5.46 -2.21 -4.08
CA VAL A 3 -5.17 -3.65 -4.27
C VAL A 3 -3.69 -3.95 -4.14
N SER A 4 -2.83 -3.11 -4.74
CA SER A 4 -1.39 -3.34 -4.71
C SER A 4 -0.80 -3.21 -3.30
N LEU A 5 -1.23 -2.21 -2.51
CA LEU A 5 -0.73 -2.02 -1.14
C LEU A 5 -1.24 -3.12 -0.21
N ILE A 6 -2.51 -3.52 -0.34
CA ILE A 6 -3.10 -4.59 0.45
C ILE A 6 -2.43 -5.92 0.11
N SER A 7 -2.20 -6.22 -1.17
CA SER A 7 -1.45 -7.42 -1.58
C SER A 7 -0.04 -7.44 -1.00
N LEU A 8 0.65 -6.29 -0.95
CA LEU A 8 1.94 -6.19 -0.27
C LEU A 8 1.83 -6.47 1.23
N ALA A 9 0.82 -5.91 1.91
CA ALA A 9 0.59 -6.16 3.33
C ALA A 9 0.28 -7.63 3.64
N VAL A 10 -0.57 -8.28 2.83
CA VAL A 10 -0.88 -9.70 2.95
C VAL A 10 0.38 -10.54 2.73
N LEU A 11 1.17 -10.25 1.70
CA LEU A 11 2.43 -10.94 1.43
C LEU A 11 3.44 -10.77 2.58
N SER A 12 3.56 -9.57 3.14
CA SER A 12 4.43 -9.30 4.29
C SER A 12 4.01 -10.09 5.52
N TYR A 13 2.70 -10.15 5.79
CA TYR A 13 2.15 -10.88 6.93
C TYR A 13 2.31 -12.41 6.78
N GLU A 14 2.03 -12.95 5.58
CA GLU A 14 2.23 -14.37 5.29
C GLU A 14 3.70 -14.77 5.50
N ARG A 15 4.64 -13.98 4.96
CA ARG A 15 6.09 -14.20 5.14
C ARG A 15 6.49 -14.21 6.61
N TYR A 16 5.94 -13.28 7.40
CA TYR A 16 6.17 -13.22 8.83
C TYR A 16 5.68 -14.49 9.55
N CYS A 17 4.46 -14.97 9.25
CA CYS A 17 3.90 -16.18 9.86
C CYS A 17 4.71 -17.43 9.51
N THR A 18 5.11 -17.56 8.24
CA THR A 18 5.91 -18.69 7.77
C THR A 18 7.30 -18.71 8.42
N MET A 19 7.95 -17.55 8.58
CA MET A 19 9.29 -17.51 9.19
C MET A 19 9.26 -17.71 10.71
N THR A 20 8.21 -17.25 11.40
CA THR A 20 8.08 -17.48 12.85
C THR A 20 7.69 -18.92 13.20
N GLY A 21 7.49 -19.78 12.19
CA GLY A 21 7.05 -21.17 12.40
C GLY A 21 5.59 -21.29 12.81
N MET A 22 4.82 -20.19 12.77
CA MET A 22 3.38 -20.20 13.04
C MET A 22 2.60 -20.91 11.92
N THR A 23 3.19 -20.95 10.72
CA THR A 23 2.62 -21.62 9.55
C THR A 23 3.69 -22.44 8.84
N GLU A 24 3.40 -23.71 8.55
CA GLU A 24 4.24 -24.56 7.70
C GLU A 24 4.42 -23.94 6.30
N ALA A 25 5.67 -23.90 5.81
CA ALA A 25 6.01 -23.41 4.49
C ALA A 25 5.57 -24.42 3.41
N ASP A 26 4.27 -24.47 3.12
CA ASP A 26 3.70 -25.37 2.12
C ASP A 26 3.51 -24.66 0.79
N THR A 27 4.47 -24.85 -0.11
CA THR A 27 4.46 -24.31 -1.48
C THR A 27 3.33 -24.84 -2.36
N THR A 28 2.64 -25.89 -1.91
CA THR A 28 1.52 -26.55 -2.60
C THR A 28 0.16 -26.03 -2.14
N ASN A 29 0.11 -25.18 -1.10
CA ASN A 29 -1.13 -24.67 -0.53
C ASN A 29 -1.69 -23.47 -1.31
N TYR A 30 -2.10 -23.73 -2.56
CA TYR A 30 -2.75 -22.74 -3.43
C TYR A 30 -4.00 -22.12 -2.80
N ARG A 31 -4.67 -22.83 -1.86
CA ARG A 31 -5.85 -22.34 -1.14
C ARG A 31 -5.55 -21.08 -0.31
N LYS A 32 -4.43 -21.06 0.43
CA LYS A 32 -4.03 -19.89 1.24
C LYS A 32 -3.70 -18.70 0.36
N THR A 33 -2.92 -18.92 -0.71
CA THR A 33 -2.57 -17.87 -1.67
C THR A 33 -3.80 -17.30 -2.37
N TRP A 34 -4.73 -18.17 -2.81
CA TRP A 34 -5.96 -17.73 -3.45
C TRP A 34 -6.86 -16.95 -2.50
N ALA A 35 -6.97 -17.40 -1.24
CA ALA A 35 -7.68 -16.66 -0.20
C ALA A 35 -7.10 -15.25 0.02
N GLY A 36 -5.77 -15.10 0.04
CA GLY A 36 -5.10 -13.81 0.16
C GLY A 36 -5.37 -12.88 -1.04
N ILE A 37 -5.39 -13.42 -2.25
CA ILE A 37 -5.73 -12.67 -3.47
C ILE A 37 -7.19 -12.20 -3.40
N VAL A 38 -8.12 -13.12 -3.17
CA VAL A 38 -9.56 -12.81 -3.07
C VAL A 38 -9.82 -11.77 -1.98
N LEU A 39 -9.20 -11.92 -0.80
CA LEU A 39 -9.30 -10.95 0.29
C LEU A 39 -8.82 -9.56 -0.14
N SER A 40 -7.68 -9.47 -0.84
CA SER A 40 -7.12 -8.18 -1.29
C SER A 40 -8.04 -7.47 -2.28
N TRP A 41 -8.65 -8.22 -3.19
CA TRP A 41 -9.63 -7.70 -4.15
C TRP A 41 -10.92 -7.25 -3.47
N MET A 42 -11.51 -8.11 -2.65
CA MET A 42 -12.76 -7.80 -1.93
C MET A 42 -12.58 -6.59 -1.01
N TYR A 43 -11.48 -6.52 -0.26
CA TYR A 43 -11.15 -5.37 0.57
C TYR A 43 -11.06 -4.08 -0.24
N SER A 44 -10.41 -4.14 -1.40
CA SER A 44 -10.29 -2.97 -2.27
C SER A 44 -11.65 -2.53 -2.81
N LEU A 45 -12.50 -3.47 -3.21
CA LEU A 45 -13.86 -3.17 -3.67
C LEU A 45 -14.70 -2.52 -2.57
N VAL A 46 -14.60 -3.01 -1.32
CA VAL A 46 -15.30 -2.42 -0.17
C VAL A 46 -14.98 -0.93 -0.02
N TRP A 47 -13.74 -0.53 -0.30
CA TRP A 47 -13.32 0.86 -0.17
C TRP A 47 -13.44 1.69 -1.45
N THR A 48 -13.50 1.10 -2.65
CA THR A 48 -13.67 1.86 -3.91
C THR A 48 -15.11 1.92 -4.40
N ALA A 49 -15.98 1.02 -3.98
CA ALA A 49 -17.39 1.03 -4.38
C ALA A 49 -18.27 2.11 -3.72
N PRO A 50 -18.05 2.54 -2.45
CA PRO A 50 -18.98 3.44 -1.75
C PRO A 50 -19.31 4.77 -2.46
N PRO A 51 -18.38 5.43 -3.19
CA PRO A 51 -18.70 6.64 -3.95
C PRO A 51 -19.70 6.43 -5.10
N LEU A 52 -19.93 5.18 -5.53
CA LEU A 52 -20.97 4.82 -6.50
C LEU A 52 -22.35 4.71 -5.86
N PHE A 53 -22.40 4.53 -4.54
CA PHE A 53 -23.64 4.33 -3.76
C PHE A 53 -23.95 5.52 -2.84
N GLY A 54 -23.26 6.65 -3.01
CA GLY A 54 -23.57 7.91 -2.34
C GLY A 54 -22.69 8.26 -1.13
N TRP A 55 -21.73 7.42 -0.74
CA TRP A 55 -20.72 7.79 0.26
C TRP A 55 -19.50 8.40 -0.46
N SER A 56 -19.44 9.73 -0.48
CA SER A 56 -18.61 10.52 -1.39
C SER A 56 -19.04 10.43 -2.86
N SER A 57 -18.23 10.96 -3.79
CA SER A 57 -18.49 10.92 -5.22
C SER A 57 -17.17 10.89 -6.02
N TYR A 58 -17.23 10.35 -7.24
CA TYR A 58 -16.17 10.49 -8.22
C TYR A 58 -16.38 11.76 -9.05
N GLY A 59 -15.29 12.48 -9.32
CA GLY A 59 -15.33 13.70 -10.12
C GLY A 59 -13.98 14.00 -10.79
N PRO A 60 -13.96 15.00 -11.68
CA PRO A 60 -12.72 15.47 -12.28
C PRO A 60 -11.78 16.07 -11.23
N GLU A 61 -10.48 15.79 -11.34
CA GLU A 61 -9.42 16.38 -10.52
C GLU A 61 -8.53 17.33 -11.36
N GLY A 62 -7.89 18.30 -10.69
CA GLY A 62 -6.97 19.24 -11.32
C GLY A 62 -7.60 20.03 -12.48
N PRO A 63 -6.99 20.05 -13.69
CA PRO A 63 -7.53 20.76 -14.85
C PRO A 63 -8.73 20.04 -15.50
N GLY A 64 -9.22 18.94 -14.93
CA GLY A 64 -10.37 18.19 -15.43
C GLY A 64 -10.03 17.11 -16.46
N THR A 65 -8.75 16.73 -16.58
CA THR A 65 -8.28 15.69 -17.51
C THR A 65 -8.23 14.30 -16.90
N THR A 66 -8.29 14.19 -15.57
CA THR A 66 -8.33 12.92 -14.85
C THR A 66 -9.46 12.92 -13.84
N CYS A 67 -9.92 11.74 -13.43
CA CYS A 67 -10.96 11.57 -12.42
C CYS A 67 -10.39 10.95 -11.15
N SER A 68 -10.99 11.32 -10.02
CA SER A 68 -10.72 10.71 -8.72
C SER A 68 -11.86 10.99 -7.73
N VAL A 69 -11.67 10.61 -6.47
CA VAL A 69 -12.63 10.89 -5.40
C VAL A 69 -12.68 12.38 -5.08
N ASN A 70 -13.88 12.88 -4.76
CA ASN A 70 -14.11 14.30 -4.55
C ASN A 70 -13.62 14.75 -3.16
N TRP A 71 -12.37 15.19 -3.08
CA TRP A 71 -11.78 15.83 -1.89
C TRP A 71 -11.84 17.36 -1.91
N HIS A 72 -12.51 17.95 -2.91
CA HIS A 72 -12.73 19.39 -2.96
C HIS A 72 -14.03 19.79 -2.24
N SER A 73 -15.03 18.91 -2.24
CA SER A 73 -16.20 19.10 -1.38
C SER A 73 -15.84 18.89 0.09
N ARG A 74 -16.32 19.80 0.94
CA ARG A 74 -16.13 19.79 2.40
C ARG A 74 -17.31 19.19 3.15
N ASP A 75 -18.26 18.59 2.44
CA ASP A 75 -19.37 17.91 3.07
C ASP A 75 -18.83 16.82 4.01
N ILE A 76 -19.47 16.67 5.16
CA ILE A 76 -19.10 15.66 6.16
C ILE A 76 -19.08 14.25 5.52
N ASN A 77 -19.95 14.01 4.54
CA ASN A 77 -19.98 12.77 3.76
C ASN A 77 -18.67 12.53 2.97
N ASN A 78 -18.15 13.54 2.28
CA ASN A 78 -16.89 13.44 1.52
C ASN A 78 -15.68 13.39 2.46
N ALA A 79 -15.64 14.27 3.45
CA ALA A 79 -14.53 14.35 4.40
C ALA A 79 -14.38 13.04 5.21
N SER A 80 -15.48 12.46 5.71
CA SER A 80 -15.45 11.19 6.44
C SER A 80 -14.89 10.05 5.58
N TYR A 81 -15.32 9.97 4.32
CA TYR A 81 -14.82 8.96 3.39
C TYR A 81 -13.31 9.08 3.13
N ILE A 82 -12.80 10.31 2.96
CA ILE A 82 -11.36 10.57 2.75
C ILE A 82 -10.54 10.17 3.97
N VAL A 83 -11.04 10.47 5.18
CA VAL A 83 -10.41 10.03 6.43
C VAL A 83 -10.39 8.51 6.52
N CYS A 84 -11.49 7.83 6.17
CA CYS A 84 -11.54 6.38 6.12
C CYS A 84 -10.53 5.81 5.12
N LEU A 85 -10.43 6.36 3.90
CA LEU A 85 -9.42 5.92 2.93
C LEU A 85 -7.99 6.11 3.48
N PHE A 86 -7.70 7.24 4.12
CA PHE A 86 -6.38 7.48 4.70
C PHE A 86 -6.05 6.46 5.80
N ILE A 87 -6.99 6.16 6.71
CA ILE A 87 -6.76 5.23 7.81
C ILE A 87 -6.69 3.79 7.31
N PHE A 88 -7.73 3.33 6.61
CA PHE A 88 -7.92 1.93 6.25
C PHE A 88 -7.13 1.52 5.01
N CYS A 89 -6.94 2.43 4.04
CA CYS A 89 -6.24 2.10 2.78
C CYS A 89 -4.79 2.58 2.74
N LEU A 90 -4.28 3.30 3.75
CA LEU A 90 -2.88 3.71 3.83
C LEU A 90 -2.24 3.37 5.18
N VAL A 91 -2.75 3.91 6.29
CA VAL A 91 -2.12 3.76 7.62
C VAL A 91 -2.11 2.32 8.11
N ILE A 92 -3.25 1.63 8.10
CA ILE A 92 -3.35 0.24 8.59
C ILE A 92 -2.49 -0.72 7.75
N PRO A 93 -2.58 -0.74 6.40
CA PRO A 93 -1.75 -1.63 5.59
C PRO A 93 -0.26 -1.36 5.80
N PHE A 94 0.14 -0.08 5.90
CA PHE A 94 1.52 0.30 6.18
C PHE A 94 1.96 -0.19 7.57
N ALA A 95 1.14 -0.04 8.60
CA ALA A 95 1.43 -0.52 9.94
C ALA A 95 1.62 -2.05 9.98
N ILE A 96 0.79 -2.81 9.26
CA ILE A 96 0.92 -4.27 9.13
C ILE A 96 2.27 -4.63 8.50
N ILE A 97 2.66 -3.94 7.44
CA ILE A 97 3.93 -4.15 6.75
C ILE A 97 5.11 -3.87 7.70
N VAL A 98 5.13 -2.71 8.34
CA VAL A 98 6.19 -2.30 9.28
C VAL A 98 6.27 -3.26 10.47
N TYR A 99 5.13 -3.66 11.05
CA TYR A 99 5.09 -4.60 12.16
C TYR A 99 5.65 -5.97 11.76
N SER A 100 5.17 -6.53 10.65
CA SER A 100 5.57 -7.86 10.16
C SER A 100 7.08 -7.92 9.92
N TYR A 101 7.64 -6.91 9.26
CA TYR A 101 9.09 -6.85 9.00
C TYR A 101 9.93 -6.43 10.20
N GLY A 102 9.41 -5.58 11.08
CA GLY A 102 10.08 -5.23 12.33
C GLY A 102 10.31 -6.48 13.18
N LYS A 103 9.28 -7.31 13.33
CA LYS A 103 9.38 -8.60 14.04
C LYS A 103 10.29 -9.58 13.31
N LEU A 104 10.26 -9.60 11.97
CA LEU A 104 11.18 -10.41 11.16
C LEU A 104 12.65 -10.06 11.41
N LEU A 105 12.98 -8.76 11.38
CA LEU A 105 14.33 -8.26 11.67
C LEU A 105 14.76 -8.56 13.09
N CYS A 106 13.87 -8.42 14.08
CA CYS A 106 14.14 -8.80 15.46
C CYS A 106 14.45 -10.31 15.58
N ALA A 107 13.65 -11.17 14.94
CA ALA A 107 13.89 -12.62 14.94
C ALA A 107 15.24 -12.98 14.29
N ILE A 108 15.55 -12.38 13.14
CA ILE A 108 16.85 -12.59 12.46
C ILE A 108 18.01 -12.12 13.35
N ARG A 109 17.87 -10.98 14.04
CA ARG A 109 18.90 -10.47 14.96
C ARG A 109 19.11 -11.38 16.17
N GLN A 110 18.04 -11.95 16.75
CA GLN A 110 18.15 -12.87 17.88
C GLN A 110 18.87 -14.17 17.51
N VAL A 111 18.71 -14.67 16.28
CA VAL A 111 19.37 -15.89 15.79
C VAL A 111 20.77 -15.61 15.20
N SER A 112 21.13 -14.33 14.98
CA SER A 112 22.38 -13.92 14.34
C SER A 112 23.66 -14.27 15.11
N GLY A 113 23.55 -14.65 16.39
CA GLY A 113 24.67 -15.20 17.17
C GLY A 113 25.04 -16.65 16.82
N ILE A 114 24.19 -17.40 16.08
CA ILE A 114 24.26 -18.87 16.03
C ILE A 114 24.55 -19.43 14.62
N SER A 115 24.25 -18.75 13.50
CA SER A 115 24.56 -19.31 12.15
C SER A 115 24.66 -18.29 11.01
N LYS A 116 25.76 -18.37 10.23
CA LYS A 116 25.94 -17.68 8.94
C LYS A 116 25.49 -18.58 7.76
N GLY A 117 24.20 -18.86 7.64
CA GLY A 117 23.65 -19.65 6.52
C GLY A 117 23.19 -18.83 5.30
N THR A 118 23.19 -19.43 4.10
CA THR A 118 22.68 -18.89 2.82
C THR A 118 21.19 -18.50 2.86
N GLY A 119 20.39 -19.07 3.77
CA GLY A 119 19.00 -18.62 4.00
C GLY A 119 18.92 -17.17 4.47
N ARG A 120 19.89 -16.69 5.24
CA ARG A 120 19.90 -15.33 5.81
C ARG A 120 20.03 -14.23 4.75
N THR A 121 20.80 -14.48 3.69
CA THR A 121 21.00 -13.49 2.60
C THR A 121 19.79 -13.40 1.69
N ARG A 122 19.07 -14.51 1.45
CA ARG A 122 17.81 -14.52 0.71
C ARG A 122 16.74 -13.71 1.44
N GLU A 123 16.59 -13.92 2.74
CA GLU A 123 15.59 -13.24 3.55
C GLU A 123 15.90 -11.75 3.74
N GLN A 124 17.17 -11.39 3.92
CA GLN A 124 17.60 -9.99 3.89
C GLN A 124 17.30 -9.33 2.54
N ARG A 125 17.46 -10.04 1.42
CA ARG A 125 17.10 -9.50 0.10
C ARG A 125 15.60 -9.26 -0.04
N VAL A 126 14.76 -10.20 0.41
CA VAL A 126 13.29 -10.03 0.39
C VAL A 126 12.86 -8.85 1.27
N LEU A 127 13.48 -8.70 2.45
CA LEU A 127 13.29 -7.52 3.30
C LEU A 127 13.64 -6.22 2.57
N VAL A 128 14.82 -6.14 1.95
CA VAL A 128 15.24 -4.96 1.19
C VAL A 128 14.28 -4.68 0.04
N MET A 129 13.87 -5.71 -0.70
CA MET A 129 12.88 -5.58 -1.77
C MET A 129 11.62 -4.92 -1.28
N VAL A 130 10.98 -5.46 -0.23
CA VAL A 130 9.68 -4.96 0.19
C VAL A 130 9.80 -3.60 0.86
N VAL A 131 10.87 -3.33 1.63
CA VAL A 131 11.13 -1.98 2.14
C VAL A 131 11.26 -0.98 0.98
N VAL A 132 12.01 -1.31 -0.08
CA VAL A 132 12.13 -0.44 -1.26
C VAL A 132 10.78 -0.24 -1.94
N MET A 133 9.98 -1.30 -2.12
CA MET A 133 8.63 -1.19 -2.69
C MET A 133 7.70 -0.28 -1.88
N VAL A 134 7.73 -0.41 -0.54
CA VAL A 134 6.91 0.40 0.36
C VAL A 134 7.37 1.85 0.37
N MET A 135 8.67 2.10 0.41
CA MET A 135 9.22 3.46 0.34
C MET A 135 8.87 4.10 -1.00
N CYS A 136 9.00 3.38 -2.12
CA CYS A 136 8.55 3.87 -3.43
C CYS A 136 7.05 4.16 -3.43
N PHE A 137 6.21 3.28 -2.88
CA PHE A 137 4.78 3.52 -2.77
C PHE A 137 4.46 4.78 -1.96
N LEU A 138 5.07 4.96 -0.79
CA LEU A 138 4.88 6.14 0.05
C LEU A 138 5.36 7.42 -0.63
N LEU A 139 6.53 7.40 -1.27
CA LEU A 139 7.04 8.54 -2.02
C LEU A 139 6.07 8.94 -3.15
N CYS A 140 5.39 7.96 -3.76
CA CYS A 140 4.43 8.23 -4.81
C CYS A 140 3.08 8.73 -4.29
N TRP A 141 2.59 8.14 -3.19
CA TRP A 141 1.23 8.36 -2.71
C TRP A 141 1.12 9.46 -1.66
N LEU A 142 2.15 9.70 -0.85
CA LEU A 142 2.09 10.71 0.22
C LEU A 142 1.86 12.13 -0.32
N PRO A 143 2.52 12.60 -1.40
CA PRO A 143 2.25 13.93 -1.95
C PRO A 143 0.78 14.11 -2.38
N TYR A 144 0.16 13.04 -2.87
CA TYR A 144 -1.24 13.07 -3.28
C TYR A 144 -2.18 13.04 -2.07
N ALA A 145 -1.89 12.18 -1.09
CA ALA A 145 -2.64 12.10 0.15
C ALA A 145 -2.60 13.42 0.93
N THR A 146 -1.44 14.09 0.98
CA THR A 146 -1.32 15.40 1.64
C THR A 146 -2.12 16.47 0.91
N VAL A 147 -2.07 16.51 -0.42
CA VAL A 147 -2.91 17.41 -1.22
C VAL A 147 -4.40 17.15 -1.00
N ALA A 148 -4.84 15.90 -0.97
CA ALA A 148 -6.22 15.54 -0.70
C ALA A 148 -6.66 15.99 0.70
N LEU A 149 -5.84 15.77 1.74
CA LEU A 149 -6.12 16.23 3.10
C LEU A 149 -6.16 17.75 3.21
N ILE A 150 -5.23 18.47 2.55
CA ILE A 150 -5.22 19.94 2.53
C ILE A 150 -6.44 20.47 1.76
N ALA A 151 -6.86 19.83 0.66
CA ALA A 151 -8.06 20.22 -0.07
C ALA A 151 -9.33 20.05 0.81
N THR A 152 -9.38 18.94 1.57
CA THR A 152 -10.50 18.60 2.45
C THR A 152 -10.58 19.51 3.68
N PHE A 153 -9.46 19.73 4.38
CA PHE A 153 -9.42 20.38 5.69
C PHE A 153 -8.75 21.76 5.72
N GLY A 154 -7.98 22.12 4.69
CA GLY A 154 -7.24 23.38 4.62
C GLY A 154 -8.14 24.59 4.33
N LYS A 155 -7.56 25.75 3.99
CA LYS A 155 -8.37 26.92 3.56
C LYS A 155 -8.80 26.77 2.10
N PRO A 156 -9.99 27.26 1.70
CA PRO A 156 -10.39 27.28 0.29
C PRO A 156 -9.38 28.04 -0.57
N GLY A 157 -9.12 27.57 -1.79
CA GLY A 157 -8.20 28.23 -2.73
C GLY A 157 -6.71 28.00 -2.48
N LEU A 158 -6.32 27.21 -1.46
CA LEU A 158 -4.90 26.95 -1.17
C LEU A 158 -4.20 26.11 -2.25
N ILE A 159 -4.96 25.25 -2.94
CA ILE A 159 -4.44 24.34 -3.96
C ILE A 159 -4.95 24.77 -5.32
N THR A 160 -4.03 25.17 -6.20
CA THR A 160 -4.36 25.45 -7.59
C THR A 160 -4.53 24.15 -8.38
N PRO A 161 -5.38 24.13 -9.43
CA PRO A 161 -5.53 22.97 -10.29
C PRO A 161 -4.20 22.46 -10.85
N ALA A 162 -3.31 23.36 -11.26
CA ALA A 162 -1.98 23.02 -11.77
C ALA A 162 -1.09 22.32 -10.71
N ALA A 163 -1.16 22.75 -9.44
CA ALA A 163 -0.37 22.15 -8.36
C ALA A 163 -0.80 20.70 -8.05
N SER A 164 -2.06 20.33 -8.31
CA SER A 164 -2.55 18.96 -8.09
C SER A 164 -2.12 17.95 -9.17
N ILE A 165 -1.61 18.41 -10.31
CA ILE A 165 -1.20 17.54 -11.43
C ILE A 165 -0.02 16.66 -11.05
N ILE A 166 1.04 17.26 -10.50
CA ILE A 166 2.29 16.55 -10.19
C ILE A 166 2.04 15.41 -9.17
N PRO A 167 1.38 15.66 -8.02
CA PRO A 167 1.08 14.61 -7.05
C PRO A 167 0.16 13.53 -7.61
N SER A 168 -0.81 13.90 -8.45
CA SER A 168 -1.73 12.93 -9.08
C SER A 168 -0.99 11.99 -10.03
N ILE A 169 -0.16 12.53 -10.93
CA ILE A 169 0.63 11.71 -11.87
C ILE A 169 1.58 10.80 -11.11
N LEU A 170 2.26 11.32 -10.08
CA LEU A 170 3.19 10.54 -9.27
C LEU A 170 2.49 9.39 -8.53
N ALA A 171 1.30 9.63 -7.97
CA ALA A 171 0.51 8.55 -7.35
C ALA A 171 0.11 7.49 -8.38
N LYS A 172 -0.26 7.89 -9.61
CA LYS A 172 -0.63 6.95 -10.68
C LYS A 172 0.56 6.17 -11.24
N SER A 173 1.76 6.75 -11.30
CA SER A 173 2.97 6.05 -11.75
C SER A 173 3.46 4.96 -10.79
N SER A 174 2.99 4.97 -9.54
CA SER A 174 3.33 3.97 -8.53
C SER A 174 3.14 2.51 -8.99
N THR A 175 2.18 2.26 -9.88
CA THR A 175 1.89 0.93 -10.41
C THR A 175 3.02 0.37 -11.28
N VAL A 176 3.86 1.23 -11.84
CA VAL A 176 5.00 0.85 -12.70
C VAL A 176 6.20 0.40 -11.88
N TYR A 177 6.40 0.97 -10.69
CA TYR A 177 7.56 0.65 -9.86
C TYR A 177 7.50 -0.77 -9.29
N ASN A 178 6.32 -1.29 -8.97
CA ASN A 178 6.19 -2.63 -8.38
C ASN A 178 6.76 -3.74 -9.29
N PRO A 179 6.37 -3.85 -10.58
CA PRO A 179 7.00 -4.79 -11.51
C PRO A 179 8.50 -4.58 -11.71
N ILE A 180 8.96 -3.32 -11.83
CA ILE A 180 10.39 -3.00 -11.99
C ILE A 180 11.18 -3.55 -10.80
N ILE A 181 10.75 -3.25 -9.59
CA ILE A 181 11.43 -3.69 -8.36
C ILE A 181 11.42 -5.21 -8.28
N TYR A 182 10.31 -5.87 -8.63
CA TYR A 182 10.25 -7.33 -8.70
C TYR A 182 11.25 -7.90 -9.72
N ILE A 183 11.29 -7.40 -10.94
CA ILE A 183 12.17 -7.91 -12.01
C ILE A 183 13.64 -7.77 -11.63
N PHE A 184 14.06 -6.61 -11.13
CA PHE A 184 15.48 -6.36 -10.86
C PHE A 184 15.99 -7.00 -9.55
N LEU A 185 15.11 -7.21 -8.57
CA LEU A 185 15.53 -7.71 -7.27
C LEU A 185 15.14 -9.18 -7.01
N ASN A 186 14.18 -9.76 -7.74
CA ASN A 186 13.83 -11.16 -7.60
C ASN A 186 14.70 -12.05 -8.51
N LYS A 187 15.85 -12.51 -8.01
CA LYS A 187 16.75 -13.44 -8.75
C LYS A 187 16.26 -14.90 -8.83
N GLN A 188 14.96 -15.15 -8.75
CA GLN A 188 14.37 -16.48 -8.96
C GLN A 188 13.75 -16.64 -10.35
N VAL A 189 13.78 -15.57 -11.15
CA VAL A 189 13.50 -15.56 -12.58
C VAL A 189 14.83 -15.55 -13.33
#